data_AF-A0A2V8G8V6-F1
#
_entry.id   AF-A0A2V8G8V6-F1
#
_cell.length_a   1.000
_cell.length_b   1.000
_cell.length_c   1.000
_cell.angle_alpha   90.00
_cell.angle_beta   90.00
_cell.angle_gamma   90.00
#
_symmetry.space_group_name_H-M   'P 1'
#
loop_
_entity.id
_entity.type
_entity.pdbx_description
1 polymer ?
#
loop_
_entity_poly.entity_id
_entity_poly.type
_entity_poly.pdbx_seq_one_letter_code
_entity_poly.pdbx_strand_id
1 'polypeptide(L)'
;WFWWRVNAWSEIAAMVSSFLVAVGFEVARRLGADVPPHVSLVATVAATTVVWVSVAYLTPPTDHGTLVDFYRLVRPAGPGWSRVHADAGVGPSPDSFAHALLGWVLGCLFVYAALFGAGSFLYGNTQQGAVWSVVFVASSIGLVRLLPQIWRAA
;
A
#
# COMPACT_ATOMS: atom_id res chain seq x y z
N TRP A 1 4.88 4.93 -5.97
CA TRP A 1 4.72 3.67 -6.73
C TRP A 1 3.93 3.81 -8.02
N PHE A 2 2.68 4.29 -8.00
CA PHE A 2 1.87 4.41 -9.23
C PHE A 2 2.18 5.64 -10.11
N TRP A 3 3.27 6.36 -9.83
CA TRP A 3 3.61 7.61 -10.49
C TRP A 3 5.12 7.77 -10.66
N TRP A 4 5.57 8.01 -11.89
CA TRP A 4 6.99 8.06 -12.27
C TRP A 4 7.79 9.22 -11.64
N ARG A 5 7.12 10.27 -11.14
CA ARG A 5 7.78 11.45 -10.53
C ARG A 5 8.24 11.23 -9.09
N VAL A 6 7.78 10.16 -8.45
CA VAL A 6 8.23 9.81 -7.10
C VAL A 6 9.71 9.45 -7.17
N ASN A 7 10.53 10.18 -6.44
CA ASN A 7 11.98 10.01 -6.38
C ASN A 7 12.46 9.91 -4.92
N ALA A 8 13.75 9.60 -4.73
CA ALA A 8 14.34 9.45 -3.39
C ALA A 8 14.14 10.69 -2.50
N TRP A 9 14.20 11.91 -3.07
CA TRP A 9 13.96 13.14 -2.33
C TRP A 9 12.53 13.23 -1.81
N SER A 10 11.55 12.84 -2.61
CA SER A 10 10.14 12.82 -2.18
C SER A 10 9.90 11.81 -1.06
N GLU A 11 10.58 10.65 -1.08
CA GLU A 11 10.49 9.66 0.00
C GLU A 11 11.13 10.17 1.29
N ILE A 12 12.33 10.74 1.21
CA ILE A 12 13.00 11.35 2.37
C ILE A 12 12.14 12.49 2.93
N ALA A 13 11.58 13.34 2.08
CA ALA A 13 10.71 14.43 2.50
C ALA A 13 9.43 13.93 3.18
N ALA A 14 8.82 12.85 2.67
CA ALA A 14 7.67 12.21 3.30
C ALA A 14 8.00 11.70 4.71
N MET A 15 9.13 10.99 4.86
CA MET A 15 9.57 10.45 6.14
C MET A 15 9.88 11.56 7.16
N VAL A 16 10.66 12.56 6.75
CA VAL A 16 11.06 13.68 7.60
C VAL A 16 9.84 14.51 8.01
N SER A 17 8.97 14.87 7.06
CA SER A 17 7.75 15.62 7.38
C SER A 17 6.82 14.85 8.31
N SER A 18 6.64 13.54 8.11
CA SER A 18 5.78 12.70 8.97
C SER A 18 6.30 12.68 10.39
N PHE A 19 7.63 12.55 10.54
CA PHE A 19 8.29 12.59 11.84
C PHE A 19 8.11 13.96 12.52
N LEU A 20 8.35 15.06 11.80
CA LEU A 20 8.22 16.41 12.36
C LEU A 20 6.78 16.73 12.79
N VAL A 21 5.79 16.32 11.99
CA VAL A 21 4.37 16.52 12.34
C VAL A 21 4.00 15.70 13.57
N ALA A 22 4.47 14.44 13.68
CA ALA A 22 4.25 13.61 14.85
C ALA A 22 4.87 14.23 16.12
N VAL A 23 6.10 14.75 16.02
CA VAL A 23 6.76 15.48 17.12
C VAL A 23 5.95 16.73 17.49
N GLY A 24 5.46 17.48 16.50
CA GLY A 24 4.61 18.66 16.73
C GLY A 24 3.35 18.33 17.53
N PHE A 25 2.64 17.26 17.18
CA PHE A 25 1.46 16.81 17.93
C PHE A 25 1.82 16.32 19.34
N GLU A 26 2.93 15.61 19.51
CA GLU A 26 3.38 15.18 20.84
C GLU A 26 3.72 16.37 21.76
N VAL A 27 4.37 17.40 21.21
CA VAL A 27 4.66 18.64 21.95
C VAL A 27 3.36 19.38 22.29
N ALA A 28 2.43 19.51 21.33
CA ALA A 28 1.13 20.14 21.57
C ALA A 28 0.34 19.45 22.69
N ARG A 29 0.34 18.11 22.68
CA ARG A 29 -0.26 17.29 23.74
C ARG A 29 0.37 17.59 25.11
N ARG A 30 1.70 17.70 25.19
CA ARG A 30 2.42 18.05 26.44
C ARG A 30 2.13 19.47 26.93
N LEU A 31 1.81 20.39 26.03
CA LEU A 31 1.43 21.77 26.35
C LEU A 31 -0.05 21.93 26.69
N GLY A 32 -0.83 20.84 26.72
CA GLY A 32 -2.25 20.84 27.05
C GLY A 32 -3.19 21.07 25.87
N ALA A 33 -2.66 21.17 24.65
CA ALA A 33 -3.43 21.24 23.41
C ALA A 33 -3.57 19.83 22.79
N ASP A 34 -4.33 18.97 23.47
CA ASP A 34 -4.53 17.59 23.01
C ASP A 34 -5.45 17.55 21.77
N VAL A 35 -4.97 16.91 20.71
CA VAL A 35 -5.69 16.77 19.44
C VAL A 35 -6.17 15.32 19.33
N PRO A 36 -7.46 15.09 19.03
CA PRO A 36 -7.97 13.74 18.88
C PRO A 36 -7.14 12.90 17.88
N PRO A 37 -6.82 11.63 18.19
CA PRO A 37 -5.91 10.82 17.36
C PRO A 37 -6.35 10.66 15.90
N HIS A 38 -7.66 10.63 15.64
CA HIS A 38 -8.18 10.54 14.28
C HIS A 38 -7.92 11.83 13.48
N VAL A 39 -7.97 12.99 14.13
CA VAL A 39 -7.67 14.29 13.50
C VAL A 39 -6.17 14.41 13.24
N SER A 40 -5.33 14.06 14.23
CA SER A 40 -3.87 14.13 14.06
C SER A 40 -3.38 13.18 12.97
N LEU A 41 -3.97 11.99 12.83
CA LEU A 41 -3.68 11.06 11.74
C LEU A 41 -4.01 11.67 10.38
N VAL A 42 -5.24 12.16 10.19
CA VAL A 42 -5.67 12.76 8.91
C VAL A 42 -4.84 14.00 8.58
N ALA A 43 -4.57 14.86 9.57
CA ALA A 43 -3.73 16.04 9.41
C ALA A 43 -2.29 15.67 9.02
N THR A 44 -1.73 14.62 9.63
CA THR A 44 -0.39 14.11 9.30
C THR A 44 -0.34 13.60 7.87
N VAL A 45 -1.33 12.80 7.45
CA VAL A 45 -1.39 12.30 6.07
C VAL A 45 -1.52 13.44 5.07
N ALA A 46 -2.38 14.43 5.34
CA ALA A 46 -2.55 15.58 4.47
C ALA A 46 -1.28 16.44 4.36
N ALA A 47 -0.68 16.79 5.50
CA ALA A 47 0.53 17.61 5.54
C ALA A 47 1.71 16.93 4.84
N THR A 48 1.93 15.64 5.12
CA THR A 48 3.03 14.87 4.51
C THR A 48 2.81 14.69 3.02
N THR A 49 1.55 14.51 2.59
CA THR A 49 1.18 14.46 1.18
C THR A 49 1.53 15.74 0.44
N VAL A 50 1.17 16.89 0.99
CA VAL A 50 1.55 18.19 0.40
C VAL A 50 3.07 18.29 0.29
N VAL A 51 3.81 17.98 1.35
CA VAL A 51 5.27 18.10 1.35
C VAL A 51 5.93 17.21 0.29
N TRP A 52 5.63 15.90 0.26
CA TRP A 52 6.32 15.01 -0.66
C TRP A 52 5.92 15.28 -2.11
N VAL A 53 4.66 15.65 -2.38
CA VAL A 53 4.21 16.04 -3.72
C VAL A 53 4.92 17.31 -4.18
N SER A 54 5.02 18.33 -3.32
CA SER A 54 5.79 19.54 -3.62
C SER A 54 7.25 19.22 -3.92
N VAL A 55 7.89 18.37 -3.11
CA VAL A 55 9.27 17.95 -3.35
C VAL A 55 9.41 17.17 -4.66
N ALA A 56 8.46 16.30 -5.02
CA ALA A 56 8.48 15.57 -6.29
C ALA A 56 8.38 16.49 -7.51
N TYR A 57 7.78 17.68 -7.38
CA TYR A 57 7.74 18.68 -8.45
C TYR A 57 8.98 19.60 -8.44
N LEU A 58 9.48 19.97 -7.28
CA LEU A 58 10.60 20.90 -7.12
C LEU A 58 11.97 20.26 -7.35
N THR A 59 12.11 18.96 -7.08
CA THR A 59 13.38 18.24 -7.27
C THR A 59 13.50 17.67 -8.69
N PRO A 60 14.74 17.50 -9.20
CA PRO A 60 14.95 16.85 -10.48
C PRO A 60 14.31 15.46 -10.51
N PRO A 61 13.62 15.08 -11.60
CA PRO A 61 13.15 13.72 -11.77
C PRO A 61 14.33 12.75 -11.83
N THR A 62 14.08 11.48 -11.52
CA THR A 62 15.02 10.40 -11.76
C THR A 62 15.40 10.35 -13.24
N ASP A 63 16.64 9.97 -13.53
CA ASP A 63 17.14 9.81 -14.89
C ASP A 63 16.19 8.94 -15.74
N HIS A 64 15.97 9.37 -16.98
CA HIS A 64 14.98 8.74 -17.85
C HIS A 64 15.38 7.32 -18.24
N GLY A 65 16.67 7.05 -18.49
CA GLY A 65 17.16 5.71 -18.80
C GLY A 65 16.89 4.75 -17.65
N THR A 66 17.14 5.19 -16.42
CA THR A 66 16.83 4.42 -15.20
C THR A 66 15.34 4.10 -15.08
N LEU A 67 14.46 5.05 -15.41
CA LEU A 67 13.00 4.84 -15.38
C LEU A 67 12.55 3.82 -16.45
N VAL A 68 13.14 3.86 -17.64
CA VAL A 68 12.85 2.91 -18.72
C VAL A 68 13.33 1.50 -18.35
N ASP A 69 14.55 1.36 -17.83
CA ASP A 69 15.09 0.07 -17.40
C ASP A 69 14.26 -0.53 -16.25
N PHE A 70 13.85 0.32 -15.30
CA PHE A 70 12.91 -0.08 -14.24
C PHE A 70 11.57 -0.53 -14.82
N TYR A 71 11.02 0.20 -15.79
CA TYR A 71 9.74 -0.15 -16.41
C TYR A 71 9.83 -1.49 -17.16
N ARG A 72 10.92 -1.76 -17.88
CA ARG A 72 11.16 -3.03 -18.58
C ARG A 72 11.20 -4.22 -17.63
N LEU A 73 11.77 -4.03 -16.44
CA LEU A 73 11.87 -5.09 -15.44
C LEU A 73 10.55 -5.33 -14.70
N VAL A 74 9.96 -4.26 -14.16
CA VAL A 74 8.87 -4.36 -13.17
C VAL A 74 7.49 -4.24 -13.83
N ARG A 75 7.38 -3.53 -14.96
CA ARG A 75 6.12 -3.24 -15.67
C ARG A 75 5.00 -2.79 -14.71
N PRO A 76 5.22 -1.71 -13.92
CA PRO A 76 4.26 -1.26 -12.93
C PRO A 76 2.91 -0.86 -13.56
N ALA A 77 1.81 -1.24 -12.90
CA ALA A 77 0.46 -0.88 -13.32
C ALA A 77 0.14 0.61 -13.05
N GLY A 78 -0.81 1.16 -13.81
CA GLY A 78 -1.43 2.46 -13.55
C GLY A 78 -1.08 3.58 -14.55
N PRO A 79 -1.94 4.61 -14.66
CA PRO A 79 -1.82 5.66 -15.67
C PRO A 79 -0.61 6.57 -15.46
N GLY A 80 -0.11 6.66 -14.22
CA GLY A 80 1.04 7.47 -13.85
C GLY A 80 2.38 6.95 -14.38
N TRP A 81 2.40 5.89 -15.20
CA TRP A 81 3.58 5.42 -15.94
C TRP A 81 3.43 5.52 -17.46
N SER A 82 2.29 6.00 -17.96
CA SER A 82 1.96 6.07 -19.39
C SER A 82 3.05 6.70 -20.27
N ARG A 83 3.73 7.75 -19.77
CA ARG A 83 4.83 8.42 -20.48
C ARG A 83 6.04 7.48 -20.65
N VAL A 84 6.50 6.88 -19.56
CA VAL A 84 7.67 5.97 -19.57
C VAL A 84 7.37 4.68 -20.32
N HIS A 85 6.13 4.17 -20.23
CA HIS A 85 5.67 3.01 -20.99
C HIS A 85 5.83 3.20 -22.50
N ALA A 86 5.47 4.39 -23.02
CA ALA A 86 5.59 4.68 -24.46
C ALA A 86 7.04 4.56 -24.95
N ASP A 87 8.00 4.95 -24.10
CA ASP A 87 9.43 4.94 -24.43
C ASP A 87 10.09 3.56 -24.17
N ALA A 88 9.52 2.74 -23.27
CA ALA A 88 10.12 1.48 -22.86
C ALA A 88 10.04 0.37 -23.93
N GLY A 89 9.10 0.47 -24.86
CA GLY A 89 8.92 -0.48 -25.96
C GLY A 89 8.47 -1.88 -25.54
N VAL A 90 8.02 -2.03 -24.29
CA VAL A 90 7.43 -3.27 -23.75
C VAL A 90 5.92 -3.07 -23.60
N GLY A 91 5.16 -4.16 -23.75
CA GLY A 91 3.71 -4.12 -23.59
C GLY A 91 3.27 -3.66 -22.19
N PRO A 92 1.96 -3.36 -22.02
CA PRO A 92 1.43 -2.91 -20.73
C PRO A 92 1.66 -3.95 -19.64
N SER A 93 1.54 -3.51 -18.39
CA SER A 93 1.57 -4.41 -17.24
C SER A 93 0.62 -5.58 -17.47
N PRO A 94 1.11 -6.83 -17.40
CA PRO A 94 0.26 -8.00 -17.58
C PRO A 94 -0.64 -8.22 -16.34
N ASP A 95 -0.34 -7.53 -15.25
CA ASP A 95 -1.06 -7.64 -13.99
C ASP A 95 -2.42 -6.96 -14.05
N SER A 96 -3.45 -7.73 -13.74
CA SER A 96 -4.80 -7.20 -13.57
C SER A 96 -4.96 -6.60 -12.17
N PHE A 97 -5.22 -5.29 -12.12
CA PHE A 97 -5.52 -4.58 -10.87
C PHE A 97 -6.65 -5.24 -10.07
N ALA A 98 -7.69 -5.75 -10.75
CA ALA A 98 -8.81 -6.44 -10.09
C ALA A 98 -8.35 -7.73 -9.40
N HIS A 99 -7.47 -8.51 -10.04
CA HIS A 99 -6.92 -9.73 -9.44
C HIS A 99 -5.99 -9.40 -8.26
N ALA A 100 -5.18 -8.35 -8.38
CA ALA A 100 -4.33 -7.88 -7.27
C ALA A 100 -5.17 -7.40 -6.07
N LEU A 101 -6.22 -6.61 -6.30
CA LEU A 101 -7.12 -6.14 -5.25
C LEU A 101 -7.89 -7.29 -4.60
N LEU A 102 -8.41 -8.23 -5.39
CA LEU A 102 -9.07 -9.42 -4.88
C LEU A 102 -8.11 -10.28 -4.04
N GLY A 103 -6.87 -10.44 -4.50
CA GLY A 103 -5.83 -11.17 -3.76
C GLY A 103 -5.50 -10.50 -2.44
N TRP A 104 -5.42 -9.17 -2.42
CA TRP A 104 -5.24 -8.41 -1.20
C TRP A 104 -6.40 -8.60 -0.21
N VAL A 105 -7.65 -8.47 -0.66
CA VAL A 105 -8.84 -8.68 0.19
C VAL A 105 -8.87 -10.11 0.74
N LEU A 106 -8.66 -11.12 -0.10
CA LEU A 106 -8.65 -12.52 0.31
C LEU A 106 -7.50 -12.80 1.28
N GLY A 107 -6.33 -12.18 1.08
CA GLY A 107 -5.19 -12.25 1.99
C GLY A 107 -5.50 -11.67 3.37
N CYS A 108 -6.12 -10.50 3.43
CA CYS A 108 -6.57 -9.90 4.69
C CYS A 108 -7.59 -10.81 5.40
N LEU A 109 -8.59 -11.31 4.68
CA LEU A 109 -9.59 -12.23 5.24
C LEU A 109 -8.95 -13.51 5.75
N PHE A 110 -8.00 -14.09 5.01
CA PHE A 110 -7.26 -15.29 5.43
C PHE A 110 -6.52 -15.08 6.74
N VAL A 111 -5.72 -14.01 6.84
CA VAL A 111 -4.92 -13.73 8.05
C VAL A 111 -5.81 -13.43 9.25
N TYR A 112 -6.83 -12.58 9.09
CA TYR A 112 -7.72 -12.25 10.20
C TYR A 112 -8.60 -13.43 10.61
N ALA A 113 -9.10 -14.23 9.68
CA ALA A 113 -9.88 -15.42 10.00
C ALA A 113 -9.03 -16.48 10.71
N ALA A 114 -7.76 -16.64 10.34
CA ALA A 114 -6.84 -17.51 11.07
C ALA A 114 -6.61 -17.02 12.50
N LEU A 115 -6.32 -15.72 12.67
CA LEU A 115 -6.04 -15.10 13.96
C LEU A 115 -7.24 -15.15 14.90
N PHE A 116 -8.40 -14.65 14.44
CA PHE A 116 -9.61 -14.61 15.26
C PHE A 116 -10.23 -16.00 15.44
N GLY A 117 -10.16 -16.86 14.43
CA GLY A 117 -10.64 -18.24 14.54
C GLY A 117 -9.85 -19.03 15.58
N ALA A 118 -8.52 -19.00 15.52
CA ALA A 118 -7.67 -19.62 16.54
C ALA A 118 -7.96 -19.05 17.93
N GLY A 119 -8.10 -17.72 18.05
CA GLY A 119 -8.50 -17.08 19.30
C GLY A 119 -9.85 -17.57 19.83
N SER A 120 -10.89 -17.63 18.99
CA SER A 120 -12.22 -18.08 19.38
C SER A 120 -12.23 -19.53 19.92
N PHE A 121 -11.45 -20.44 19.31
CA PHE A 121 -11.32 -21.80 19.84
C PHE A 121 -10.60 -21.83 21.19
N LEU A 122 -9.53 -21.05 21.36
CA LEU A 122 -8.79 -20.95 22.63
C LEU A 122 -9.67 -20.41 23.77
N TYR A 123 -10.55 -19.45 23.48
CA TYR A 123 -11.50 -18.90 24.45
C TYR A 123 -12.77 -19.75 24.64
N GLY A 124 -12.86 -20.92 23.99
CA GLY A 124 -14.02 -21.81 24.08
C GLY A 124 -15.28 -21.34 23.33
N ASN A 125 -15.19 -20.26 22.54
CA ASN A 125 -16.29 -19.78 21.71
C ASN A 125 -16.33 -20.53 20.37
N THR A 126 -16.82 -21.76 20.41
CA THR A 126 -16.83 -22.69 19.26
C THR A 126 -17.70 -22.20 18.10
N GLN A 127 -18.79 -21.48 18.38
CA GLN A 127 -19.65 -20.92 17.32
C GLN A 127 -18.92 -19.84 16.50
N GLN A 128 -18.25 -18.89 17.17
CA GLN A 128 -17.45 -17.90 16.48
C GLN A 128 -16.25 -18.54 15.77
N GLY A 129 -15.61 -19.53 16.40
CA GLY A 129 -14.53 -20.30 15.77
C GLY A 129 -14.97 -20.99 14.48
N ALA A 130 -16.17 -21.57 14.45
CA ALA A 130 -16.72 -22.19 13.24
C ALA A 130 -16.93 -21.18 12.11
N VAL A 131 -17.47 -19.99 12.41
CA VAL A 131 -17.65 -18.92 11.41
C VAL A 131 -16.30 -18.50 10.82
N TRP A 132 -15.30 -18.25 11.66
CA TRP A 132 -13.97 -17.88 11.20
C TRP A 132 -13.30 -18.99 10.40
N SER A 133 -13.49 -20.26 10.76
CA SER A 133 -13.00 -21.40 9.98
C SER A 133 -13.58 -21.44 8.57
N VAL A 134 -14.87 -21.13 8.40
CA VAL A 134 -15.49 -21.05 7.06
C VAL A 134 -14.86 -19.93 6.24
N VAL A 135 -14.67 -18.74 6.83
CA VAL A 135 -14.03 -17.60 6.15
C VAL A 135 -12.58 -17.93 5.80
N PHE A 136 -11.85 -18.59 6.69
CA PHE A 136 -10.48 -19.04 6.47
C PHE A 136 -10.39 -20.02 5.29
N VAL A 137 -11.25 -21.04 5.25
CA VAL A 137 -11.25 -22.02 4.15
C VAL A 137 -11.66 -21.35 2.83
N ALA A 138 -12.70 -20.52 2.83
CA ALA A 138 -13.16 -19.83 1.63
C ALA A 138 -12.08 -18.89 1.06
N SER A 139 -11.44 -18.09 1.91
CA SER A 139 -10.34 -17.20 1.51
C SER A 139 -9.11 -17.97 1.05
N SER A 140 -8.76 -19.07 1.72
CA SER A 140 -7.67 -19.98 1.31
C SER A 140 -7.90 -20.54 -0.10
N ILE A 141 -9.09 -21.07 -0.37
CA ILE A 141 -9.45 -21.62 -1.68
C ILE A 141 -9.40 -20.51 -2.75
N GLY A 142 -9.90 -19.31 -2.41
CA GLY A 142 -9.81 -18.14 -3.28
C GLY A 142 -8.36 -17.79 -3.64
N LEU A 143 -7.48 -17.70 -2.65
CA LEU A 143 -6.06 -17.41 -2.84
C LEU A 143 -5.36 -18.48 -3.69
N VAL A 144 -5.57 -19.76 -3.39
CA VAL A 144 -4.94 -20.87 -4.12
C VAL A 144 -5.35 -20.87 -5.61
N ARG A 145 -6.57 -20.43 -5.93
CA ARG A 145 -7.03 -20.31 -7.33
C ARG A 145 -6.52 -19.05 -8.01
N LEU A 146 -6.40 -17.95 -7.26
CA LEU A 146 -6.07 -16.63 -7.79
C LEU A 146 -4.55 -16.43 -7.98
N LEU A 147 -3.72 -16.91 -7.05
CA LEU A 147 -2.26 -16.72 -7.10
C LEU A 147 -1.63 -17.26 -8.39
N PRO A 148 -1.99 -18.46 -8.90
CA PRO A 148 -1.48 -18.93 -10.19
C PRO A 148 -1.85 -18.03 -11.37
N GLN A 149 -2.98 -17.33 -11.31
CA GLN A 149 -3.41 -16.42 -12.38
C GLN A 149 -2.59 -15.13 -12.37
N ILE A 150 -2.26 -14.62 -11.19
CA ILE A 150 -1.38 -13.45 -11.01
C ILE A 150 0.04 -13.80 -11.46
N TRP A 151 0.59 -14.93 -11.01
CA TRP A 151 1.99 -15.28 -11.29
C TRP A 151 2.25 -15.81 -12.70
N ARG A 152 1.22 -16.29 -13.41
CA ARG A 152 1.35 -16.62 -14.85
C ARG A 152 1.34 -15.38 -15.74
N ALA A 153 0.90 -14.24 -15.22
CA ALA A 153 0.87 -12.99 -15.97
C ALA A 153 2.22 -12.27 -15.92
N ALA A 154 2.99 -12.39 -14.83
CA ALA A 154 4.32 -11.80 -14.66
C ALA A 154 5.38 -12.42 -15.59
#